data_AF-A0A936QKZ1-F1
#
_entry.id   AF-A0A936QKZ1-F1
#
_cell.length_a   1.000
_cell.length_b   1.000
_cell.length_c   1.000
_cell.angle_alpha   90.00
_cell.angle_beta   90.00
_cell.angle_gamma   90.00
#
_symmetry.space_group_name_H-M   'P 1'
#
loop_
_entity.id
_entity.type
_entity.pdbx_description
1 polymer ?
#
loop_
_entity_poly.entity_id
_entity_poly.type
_entity_poly.pdbx_seq_one_letter_code
_entity_poly.pdbx_strand_id
1 'polypeptide(L)'
;MIPDIFHFCYGLTEDFGGKPYSLVHYLAVKSAFELNKPVKIYFYYSYEPKGEWREKTKKLVELIKVDPPSEIFGNPLIHVAHKADILRLYVLLENGVIYMYIDTIWNNPSSPLLNNKFGHITGKSFELFENQLDL
;
A
#
# COMPACT_ATOMS: atom_id res chain seq x y z
N MET A 1 12.51 15.22 11.22
CA MET A 1 11.57 14.23 11.78
C MET A 1 10.74 13.74 10.61
N ILE A 2 10.63 12.42 10.43
CA ILE A 2 9.83 11.87 9.33
C ILE A 2 8.36 12.17 9.63
N PRO A 3 7.58 12.77 8.72
CA PRO A 3 6.17 13.01 8.95
C PRO A 3 5.42 11.69 9.13
N ASP A 4 4.50 11.65 10.10
CA ASP A 4 3.69 10.48 10.42
C ASP A 4 2.50 10.34 9.44
N ILE A 5 2.85 10.23 8.16
CA ILE A 5 1.94 10.13 7.03
C ILE A 5 2.25 8.81 6.31
N PHE A 6 1.19 8.02 6.09
CA PHE A 6 1.29 6.69 5.50
C PHE A 6 0.75 6.68 4.09
N HIS A 7 1.38 5.87 3.23
CA HIS A 7 1.06 5.81 1.81
C HIS A 7 0.83 4.35 1.42
N PHE A 8 -0.33 4.08 0.82
CA PHE A 8 -0.69 2.79 0.24
C PHE A 8 -1.11 2.99 -1.21
N CYS A 9 -0.86 2.00 -2.07
CA CYS A 9 -1.42 1.99 -3.42
C CYS A 9 -2.18 0.71 -3.70
N TYR A 10 -3.24 0.80 -4.50
CA TYR A 10 -3.98 -0.35 -5.01
C TYR A 10 -4.80 0.05 -6.24
N GLY A 11 -5.15 -0.92 -7.09
CA GLY A 11 -6.03 -0.67 -8.23
C GLY A 11 -5.41 0.22 -9.30
N LEU A 12 -4.14 -0.08 -9.65
CA LEU A 12 -3.42 0.58 -10.73
C LEU A 12 -3.75 -0.01 -12.12
N THR A 13 -4.52 -1.10 -12.15
CA THR A 13 -5.12 -1.69 -13.35
C THR A 13 -6.59 -2.01 -13.07
N GLU A 14 -7.41 -2.06 -14.12
CA GLU A 14 -8.87 -2.26 -14.00
C GLU A 14 -9.23 -3.64 -13.43
N ASP A 15 -8.44 -4.65 -13.76
CA ASP A 15 -8.60 -6.04 -13.30
C ASP A 15 -8.02 -6.30 -11.90
N PHE A 16 -7.42 -5.28 -11.27
CA PHE A 16 -6.73 -5.37 -9.98
C PHE A 16 -5.60 -6.41 -9.96
N GLY A 17 -4.99 -6.71 -11.11
CA GLY A 17 -4.01 -7.79 -11.26
C GLY A 17 -4.57 -9.17 -10.95
N GLY A 18 -5.86 -9.38 -11.22
CA GLY A 18 -6.59 -10.62 -10.94
C GLY A 18 -6.92 -10.86 -9.46
N LYS A 19 -6.60 -9.91 -8.57
CA LYS A 19 -6.81 -10.05 -7.13
C LYS A 19 -7.78 -8.97 -6.63
N PRO A 20 -9.03 -9.29 -6.28
CA PRO A 20 -9.99 -8.29 -5.80
C PRO A 20 -9.62 -7.76 -4.41
N TYR A 21 -10.21 -6.63 -4.02
CA TYR A 21 -9.91 -6.00 -2.74
C TYR A 21 -10.52 -6.79 -1.58
N SER A 22 -9.68 -7.56 -0.88
CA SER A 22 -10.06 -8.48 0.18
C SER A 22 -9.92 -7.91 1.59
N LEU A 23 -10.29 -8.73 2.58
CA LEU A 23 -10.09 -8.46 4.00
C LEU A 23 -8.61 -8.16 4.34
N VAL A 24 -7.66 -8.86 3.73
CA VAL A 24 -6.22 -8.68 3.99
C VAL A 24 -5.80 -7.25 3.71
N HIS A 25 -6.28 -6.66 2.61
CA HIS A 25 -5.97 -5.29 2.25
C HIS A 25 -6.56 -4.28 3.25
N TYR A 26 -7.78 -4.51 3.71
CA TYR A 26 -8.37 -3.68 4.76
C TYR A 26 -7.59 -3.80 6.08
N LEU A 27 -7.15 -5.00 6.47
CA LEU A 27 -6.39 -5.20 7.70
C LEU A 27 -5.01 -4.54 7.65
N ALA A 28 -4.36 -4.52 6.48
CA ALA A 28 -3.12 -3.76 6.30
C ALA A 28 -3.30 -2.28 6.64
N VAL A 29 -4.32 -1.63 6.05
CA VAL A 29 -4.64 -0.22 6.33
C VAL A 29 -5.10 -0.01 7.77
N LYS A 30 -5.99 -0.87 8.28
CA LYS A 30 -6.52 -0.76 9.64
C LYS A 30 -5.43 -0.91 10.69
N SER A 31 -4.52 -1.87 10.52
CA SER A 31 -3.41 -2.07 11.46
C SER A 31 -2.49 -0.85 11.51
N ALA A 32 -2.18 -0.24 10.35
CA ALA A 32 -1.42 1.00 10.29
C ALA A 32 -2.13 2.14 11.05
N PHE A 33 -3.43 2.32 10.81
CA PHE A 33 -4.25 3.34 11.45
C PHE A 33 -4.31 3.17 12.98
N GLU A 34 -4.65 1.98 13.47
CA GLU A 34 -4.88 1.72 14.90
C GLU A 34 -3.59 1.77 15.73
N LEU A 35 -2.49 1.23 15.19
CA LEU A 35 -1.21 1.15 15.92
C LEU A 35 -0.46 2.47 15.92
N ASN A 36 -0.49 3.21 14.81
CA ASN A 36 0.32 4.41 14.66
C ASN A 36 -0.46 5.70 14.93
N LYS A 37 -1.78 5.69 14.76
CA LYS A 37 -2.64 6.89 14.84
C LYS A 37 -2.09 8.03 13.96
N PRO A 38 -1.82 7.75 12.67
CA PRO A 38 -1.12 8.68 11.81
C PRO A 38 -1.94 9.96 11.59
N VAL A 39 -1.24 11.04 11.28
CA VAL A 39 -1.87 12.32 10.92
C VAL A 39 -2.76 12.13 9.69
N LYS A 40 -2.28 11.34 8.72
CA LYS A 40 -3.03 11.02 7.51
C LYS A 40 -2.55 9.70 6.89
N ILE A 41 -3.47 9.03 6.21
CA ILE A 41 -3.16 7.89 5.34
C ILE A 41 -3.62 8.23 3.93
N TYR A 42 -2.70 8.31 2.98
CA TYR A 42 -3.00 8.46 1.56
C TYR A 42 -3.13 7.09 0.90
N PHE A 43 -4.19 6.94 0.11
CA PHE A 43 -4.48 5.74 -0.65
C PHE A 43 -4.56 6.07 -2.13
N TYR A 44 -3.53 5.69 -2.88
CA TYR A 44 -3.41 5.97 -4.31
C TYR A 44 -4.08 4.88 -5.15
N TYR A 45 -4.86 5.29 -6.15
CA TYR A 45 -5.61 4.37 -7.01
C TYR A 45 -5.87 4.95 -8.40
N SER A 46 -6.08 4.09 -9.39
CA SER A 46 -6.57 4.49 -10.72
C SER A 46 -8.01 4.02 -10.93
N TYR A 47 -8.26 2.79 -10.50
CA TYR A 47 -9.55 2.12 -10.51
C TYR A 47 -9.95 1.86 -9.06
N GLU A 48 -11.07 2.43 -8.62
CA GLU A 48 -11.52 2.26 -7.24
C GLU A 48 -12.06 0.84 -7.07
N PRO A 49 -11.54 0.04 -6.13
CA PRO A 49 -12.15 -1.26 -5.84
C PRO A 49 -13.55 -1.06 -5.27
N LYS A 50 -14.30 -2.16 -5.18
CA LYS A 50 -15.66 -2.17 -4.60
C LYS A 50 -15.74 -3.20 -3.48
N GLY A 51 -16.82 -3.16 -2.71
CA GLY A 51 -17.12 -4.13 -1.66
C GLY A 51 -16.95 -3.59 -0.25
N GLU A 52 -17.38 -4.38 0.75
CA GLU A 52 -17.47 -3.94 2.14
C GLU A 52 -16.12 -3.53 2.75
N TRP A 53 -15.04 -4.24 2.43
CA TRP A 53 -13.71 -3.99 2.95
C TRP A 53 -13.17 -2.67 2.43
N ARG A 54 -13.50 -2.34 1.18
CA ARG A 54 -13.19 -1.05 0.61
C ARG A 54 -13.98 0.07 1.28
N GLU A 55 -15.29 -0.09 1.49
CA GLU A 55 -16.10 0.91 2.18
C GLU A 55 -15.61 1.18 3.62
N LYS A 56 -15.14 0.14 4.32
CA LYS A 56 -14.49 0.29 5.63
C LYS A 56 -13.16 1.04 5.50
N THR A 57 -12.34 0.69 4.52
CA THR A 57 -11.04 1.37 4.26
C THR A 57 -11.24 2.85 3.96
N LYS A 58 -12.28 3.23 3.20
CA LYS A 58 -12.57 4.61 2.77
C LYS A 58 -12.71 5.59 3.93
N LYS A 59 -13.10 5.10 5.11
CA LYS A 59 -13.28 5.90 6.32
C LYS A 59 -11.96 6.20 7.04
N LEU A 60 -10.88 5.51 6.68
CA LEU A 60 -9.57 5.59 7.35
C LEU A 60 -8.52 6.35 6.53
N VAL A 61 -8.81 6.65 5.26
CA VAL A 61 -7.82 7.13 4.30
C VAL A 61 -8.34 8.30 3.47
N GLU A 62 -7.42 9.11 2.97
CA GLU A 62 -7.65 10.09 1.92
C GLU A 62 -7.31 9.46 0.56
N LEU A 63 -8.25 9.56 -0.38
CA LEU A 63 -8.14 8.92 -1.68
C LEU A 63 -7.48 9.84 -2.68
N ILE A 64 -6.42 9.35 -3.33
CA ILE A 64 -5.69 10.09 -4.35
C ILE A 64 -5.79 9.33 -5.66
N LYS A 65 -6.52 9.90 -6.62
CA LYS A 65 -6.59 9.31 -7.96
C LYS A 65 -5.29 9.61 -8.71
N VAL A 66 -4.69 8.58 -9.30
CA VAL A 66 -3.43 8.67 -10.04
C VAL A 66 -3.53 7.98 -11.39
N ASP A 67 -2.68 8.44 -12.31
CA ASP A 67 -2.43 7.77 -13.58
C ASP A 67 -1.00 7.18 -13.56
N PRO A 68 -0.86 5.86 -13.32
CA PRO A 68 0.44 5.22 -13.18
C PRO A 68 1.13 5.14 -14.54
N PRO A 69 2.45 5.36 -14.60
CA PRO A 69 3.17 5.37 -15.87
C PRO A 69 2.96 4.07 -16.65
N SER A 70 2.85 4.22 -17.97
CA SER A 70 2.80 3.10 -18.91
C SER A 70 4.19 2.62 -19.33
N GLU A 71 5.22 3.43 -19.12
CA GLU A 71 6.61 3.13 -19.46
C GLU A 71 7.61 3.83 -18.54
N ILE A 72 8.85 3.33 -18.52
CA ILE A 72 10.00 4.00 -17.90
C ILE A 72 11.26 3.78 -18.74
N PHE A 73 11.97 4.87 -19.08
CA PHE A 73 13.15 4.84 -19.95
C PHE A 73 12.94 4.05 -21.27
N GLY A 74 11.75 4.19 -21.88
CA GLY A 74 11.37 3.49 -23.11
C GLY A 74 10.98 2.00 -22.93
N ASN A 75 10.91 1.50 -21.69
CA ASN A 75 10.48 0.13 -21.40
C ASN A 75 9.01 0.13 -20.93
N PRO A 76 8.12 -0.66 -21.56
CA PRO A 76 6.72 -0.72 -21.17
C PRO A 76 6.54 -1.40 -19.81
N LEU A 77 5.65 -0.85 -18.99
CA LEU A 77 5.27 -1.37 -17.68
C LEU A 77 4.01 -2.23 -17.80
N ILE A 78 4.21 -3.53 -18.08
CA ILE A 78 3.13 -4.50 -18.28
C ILE A 78 2.53 -4.96 -16.94
N HIS A 79 3.38 -5.21 -15.94
CA HIS A 79 2.95 -5.75 -14.66
C HIS A 79 2.56 -4.65 -13.68
N VAL A 80 1.43 -4.85 -13.00
CA VAL A 80 0.91 -3.94 -11.96
C VAL A 80 1.93 -3.71 -10.84
N ALA A 81 2.72 -4.74 -10.49
CA ALA A 81 3.78 -4.63 -9.49
C ALA A 81 4.85 -3.59 -9.89
N HIS A 82 5.27 -3.57 -11.16
CA HIS A 82 6.24 -2.59 -11.64
C HIS A 82 5.65 -1.18 -11.64
N LYS A 83 4.37 -1.02 -12.00
CA LYS A 83 3.67 0.27 -11.88
C LYS A 83 3.65 0.78 -10.43
N ALA A 84 3.38 -0.12 -9.48
CA ALA A 84 3.38 0.20 -8.06
C ALA A 84 4.78 0.58 -7.55
N ASP A 85 5.84 -0.11 -8.02
CA ASP A 85 7.22 0.22 -7.67
C ASP A 85 7.60 1.64 -8.10
N ILE A 86 7.21 2.05 -9.31
CA ILE A 86 7.47 3.40 -9.81
C ILE A 86 6.66 4.45 -9.04
N LEU A 87 5.37 4.21 -8.83
CA LEU A 87 4.52 5.11 -8.04
C LEU A 87 5.06 5.29 -6.62
N ARG A 88 5.51 4.21 -5.97
CA ARG A 88 6.16 4.26 -4.66
C ARG A 88 7.36 5.20 -4.67
N LEU A 89 8.24 5.08 -5.67
CA LEU A 89 9.42 5.95 -5.76
C LEU A 89 9.01 7.42 -5.93
N TYR A 90 8.03 7.72 -6.78
CA TYR A 90 7.52 9.09 -6.92
C TYR A 90 6.96 9.63 -5.61
N VAL A 91 6.11 8.87 -4.94
CA VAL A 91 5.54 9.27 -3.64
C VAL A 91 6.62 9.54 -2.61
N LEU A 92 7.64 8.68 -2.53
CA LEU A 92 8.76 8.84 -1.59
C LEU A 92 9.65 10.03 -1.94
N LEU A 93 9.90 10.29 -3.22
CA LEU A 93 10.69 11.43 -3.68
C LEU A 93 9.99 12.76 -3.38
N GLU A 94 8.68 12.83 -3.61
CA GLU A 94 7.90 14.06 -3.38
C GLU A 94 7.65 14.33 -1.90
N ASN A 95 7.43 13.28 -1.09
CA ASN A 95 6.87 13.44 0.25
C ASN A 95 7.81 13.00 1.38
N GLY A 96 8.81 12.12 1.14
CA GLY A 96 9.82 11.73 2.15
C GLY A 96 9.30 10.95 3.38
N VAL A 97 8.36 10.02 3.17
CA VAL A 97 7.39 9.50 4.17
C VAL A 97 7.30 7.97 4.20
N ILE A 98 6.35 7.40 4.95
CA ILE A 98 6.18 5.95 5.12
C ILE A 98 5.33 5.37 3.98
N TYR A 99 5.94 4.53 3.15
CA TYR A 99 5.20 3.74 2.16
C TYR A 99 5.03 2.28 2.61
N MET A 100 3.82 1.75 2.44
CA MET A 100 3.47 0.40 2.85
C MET A 100 2.83 -0.39 1.70
N TYR A 101 3.20 -1.67 1.59
CA TYR A 101 2.47 -2.58 0.74
C TYR A 101 1.07 -2.85 1.32
N ILE A 102 0.10 -2.96 0.43
CA ILE A 102 -1.32 -3.11 0.78
C ILE A 102 -1.66 -4.49 1.36
N ASP A 103 -0.74 -5.43 1.34
CA ASP A 103 -0.84 -6.77 1.93
C ASP A 103 0.06 -6.95 3.17
N THR A 104 0.66 -5.87 3.68
CA THR A 104 1.53 -5.89 4.87
C THR A 104 0.80 -5.38 6.10
N ILE A 105 0.80 -6.21 7.16
CA ILE A 105 0.16 -5.90 8.45
C ILE A 105 1.19 -5.33 9.43
N TRP A 106 0.84 -4.24 10.10
CA TRP A 106 1.63 -3.70 11.20
C TRP A 106 1.42 -4.53 12.47
N ASN A 107 2.51 -4.85 13.16
CA ASN A 107 2.49 -5.55 14.45
C ASN A 107 3.13 -4.74 15.59
N ASN A 108 3.81 -3.63 15.28
CA ASN A 108 4.45 -2.74 16.25
C ASN A 108 4.32 -1.29 15.79
N PRO A 109 4.34 -0.28 16.68
CA PRO A 109 4.33 1.12 16.27
C PRO A 109 5.57 1.52 15.46
N SER A 110 5.41 2.46 14.53
CA SER A 110 6.46 3.04 13.70
C SER A 110 7.32 4.08 14.42
N SER A 111 6.88 4.57 15.58
CA SER A 111 7.58 5.62 16.35
C SER A 111 9.08 5.38 16.56
N PRO A 112 9.58 4.14 16.79
CA PRO A 112 11.01 3.88 16.87
C PRO A 112 11.78 4.17 15.57
N LEU A 113 11.11 4.11 14.41
CA LEU A 113 11.70 4.37 13.10
C LEU A 113 11.69 5.86 12.73
N LEU A 114 10.70 6.62 13.21
CA LEU A 114 10.51 8.04 12.87
C LEU A 114 11.62 8.97 13.40
N ASN A 115 12.36 8.53 14.42
CA ASN A 115 13.45 9.28 15.05
C ASN A 115 14.83 9.06 14.40
N ASN A 116 14.91 8.24 13.35
CA ASN A 116 16.17 7.96 12.65
C ASN A 116 16.46 8.96 11.53
N LYS A 117 17.74 9.14 11.22
CA LYS A 117 18.23 10.04 10.14
C LYS A 117 18.38 9.35 8.78
N PHE A 118 18.14 8.05 8.70
CA PHE A 118 18.34 7.23 7.50
C PHE A 118 17.06 6.51 7.10
N GLY A 119 16.92 6.18 5.81
CA GLY A 119 15.82 5.36 5.32
C GLY A 119 15.92 3.92 5.86
N HIS A 120 14.79 3.36 6.29
CA HIS A 120 14.70 2.00 6.82
C HIS A 120 13.75 1.17 5.96
N ILE A 121 14.16 -0.07 5.65
CA ILE A 121 13.28 -1.10 5.08
C ILE A 121 13.11 -2.16 6.16
N THR A 122 11.87 -2.40 6.58
CA THR A 122 11.54 -3.35 7.65
C THR A 122 10.37 -4.23 7.22
N GLY A 123 10.42 -5.52 7.54
CA GLY A 123 9.34 -6.46 7.26
C GLY A 123 9.80 -7.91 7.39
N LYS A 124 8.84 -8.82 7.61
CA LYS A 124 9.06 -10.27 7.56
C LYS A 124 7.97 -10.88 6.71
N SER A 125 8.35 -11.67 5.70
CA SER A 125 7.39 -12.40 4.87
C SER A 125 6.93 -13.67 5.58
N PHE A 126 5.65 -14.00 5.37
CA PHE A 126 5.05 -15.27 5.78
C PHE A 126 4.27 -15.79 4.56
N GLU A 127 4.50 -17.04 4.18
CA GLU A 127 3.70 -17.71 3.16
C GLU A 127 2.53 -18.42 3.85
N LEU A 128 1.31 -18.08 3.44
CA LEU A 128 0.12 -18.83 3.82
C LEU A 128 0.01 -19.98 2.82
N PHE A 129 0.34 -21.20 3.25
CA PHE A 129 0.07 -22.39 2.46
C PHE A 129 -1.45 -22.61 2.43
N GLU A 130 -2.07 -22.48 1.25
CA GLU A 130 -3.40 -23.05 1.04
C GLU A 130 -3.23 -24.57 1.06
N ASN A 131 -3.81 -25.23 2.05
CA ASN A 131 -3.99 -26.68 2.00
C ASN A 131 -4.79 -26.98 0.73
N GLN A 132 -4.17 -27.69 -0.22
CA GLN A 132 -4.92 -28.34 -1.28
C GLN A 132 -5.93 -29.27 -0.60
N LEU A 133 -7.20 -28.88 -0.62
CA LEU A 133 -8.29 -29.83 -0.42
C LEU A 133 -8.30 -30.69 -1.67
N ASP A 134 -7.61 -31.83 -1.61
CA ASP A 134 -7.78 -32.92 -2.57
C ASP A 134 -9.27 -33.34 -2.52
N LEU A 135 -10.00 -32.97 -3.57
CA LEU A 135 -11.33 -33.49 -3.90
C LEU A 135 -11.20 -34.60 -4.94
#